data_AF-A0A645E0L5-F1
#
_entry.id   AF-A0A645E0L5-F1
#
_cell.length_a   1.000
_cell.length_b   1.000
_cell.length_c   1.000
_cell.angle_alpha   90.00
_cell.angle_beta   90.00
_cell.angle_gamma   90.00
#
_symmetry.space_group_name_H-M   'P 1'
#
loop_
_entity.id
_entity.type
_entity.pdbx_description
1 polymer ?
#
loop_
_entity_poly.entity_id
_entity_poly.type
_entity_poly.pdbx_seq_one_letter_code
_entity_poly.pdbx_strand_id
1 'polypeptide(L)'
;MDELQPRDVVSEAIFNEMKKTNTPYVYLDISFLNEEYLKNRFYTIYNKCLEKGTDITKEPIKVSPAQHYFMGGIKVDLNSKTSMKNLYAVGETACTGIHGANRLASNSLLEGLVFSKRAAQNINENVDKFNLTKVDIDEMYTSREEIEEENRRIVVNAIKDKGGVIDD
;
A
#
# COMPACT_ATOMS: atom_id res chain seq x y z
N MET A 1 -11.06 -3.47 -23.40
CA MET A 1 -9.72 -3.39 -22.79
C MET A 1 -9.37 -4.80 -22.35
N ASP A 2 -8.12 -5.23 -22.51
CA ASP A 2 -7.69 -6.53 -21.99
C ASP A 2 -7.45 -6.41 -20.47
N GLU A 3 -8.26 -7.13 -19.70
CA GLU A 3 -8.26 -7.12 -18.23
C GLU A 3 -7.00 -7.76 -17.61
N LEU A 4 -6.18 -8.45 -18.41
CA LEU A 4 -4.92 -9.07 -17.97
C LEU A 4 -3.70 -8.15 -18.15
N GLN A 5 -3.91 -6.91 -18.61
CA GLN A 5 -2.84 -5.91 -18.67
C GLN A 5 -2.28 -5.54 -17.28
N PRO A 6 -1.10 -4.90 -17.22
CA PRO A 6 -0.53 -4.38 -15.97
C PRO A 6 -1.52 -3.50 -15.18
N ARG A 7 -1.44 -3.56 -13.84
CA ARG A 7 -2.41 -2.92 -12.94
C ARG A 7 -2.53 -1.41 -13.13
N ASP A 8 -1.44 -0.74 -13.47
CA ASP A 8 -1.42 0.69 -13.76
C ASP A 8 -2.27 1.00 -15.00
N VAL A 9 -2.10 0.21 -16.08
CA VAL A 9 -2.90 0.34 -17.31
C VAL A 9 -4.38 0.05 -17.05
N VAL A 10 -4.70 -1.02 -16.31
CA VAL A 10 -6.08 -1.36 -15.93
C VAL A 10 -6.71 -0.28 -15.05
N SER A 11 -5.98 0.23 -14.06
CA SER A 11 -6.50 1.25 -13.15
C SER A 11 -6.76 2.58 -13.86
N GLU A 12 -5.88 2.98 -14.78
CA GLU A 12 -6.07 4.16 -15.62
C GLU A 12 -7.29 4.01 -16.54
N ALA A 13 -7.46 2.84 -17.17
CA ALA A 13 -8.62 2.54 -18.00
C ALA A 13 -9.93 2.61 -17.20
N ILE A 14 -9.97 2.02 -16.00
CA ILE A 14 -11.12 2.10 -15.10
C ILE A 14 -11.43 3.55 -14.73
N PHE A 15 -10.41 4.33 -14.37
CA PHE A 15 -10.59 5.74 -14.00
C PHE A 15 -11.13 6.59 -15.15
N ASN A 16 -10.67 6.35 -16.37
CA ASN A 16 -11.16 7.03 -17.57
C ASN A 16 -12.61 6.63 -17.87
N GLU A 17 -12.98 5.36 -17.69
CA GLU A 17 -14.37 4.93 -17.87
C GLU A 17 -15.29 5.56 -16.82
N MET A 18 -14.89 5.57 -15.54
CA MET A 18 -15.61 6.24 -14.45
C MET A 18 -15.91 7.72 -14.76
N LYS A 19 -14.92 8.44 -15.32
CA LYS A 19 -15.10 9.84 -15.77
C LYS A 19 -16.08 9.96 -16.92
N LYS A 20 -15.99 9.07 -17.90
CA LYS A 20 -16.84 9.06 -19.09
C LYS A 20 -18.31 8.76 -18.75
N THR A 21 -18.55 7.84 -17.82
CA THR A 21 -19.89 7.44 -17.37
C THR A 21 -20.43 8.33 -16.26
N ASN A 22 -19.59 9.21 -15.69
CA ASN A 22 -19.90 10.02 -14.51
C ASN A 22 -20.39 9.17 -13.33
N THR A 23 -19.74 8.01 -13.11
CA THR A 23 -20.03 7.09 -12.01
C THR A 23 -18.80 6.89 -11.12
N PRO A 24 -18.96 6.72 -9.80
CA PRO A 24 -17.83 6.52 -8.89
C PRO A 24 -17.28 5.07 -8.89
N TYR A 25 -17.76 4.22 -9.78
CA TYR A 25 -17.37 2.82 -9.91
C TYR A 25 -17.54 2.31 -11.34
N VAL A 26 -16.93 1.17 -11.63
CA VAL A 26 -17.26 0.27 -12.74
C VAL A 26 -17.75 -1.07 -12.21
N TYR A 27 -18.25 -1.93 -13.09
CA TYR A 27 -18.67 -3.28 -12.74
C TYR A 27 -17.58 -4.30 -13.04
N LEU A 28 -17.27 -5.14 -12.05
CA LEU A 28 -16.51 -6.37 -12.20
C LEU A 28 -17.50 -7.53 -12.23
N ASP A 29 -17.69 -8.14 -13.40
CA ASP A 29 -18.54 -9.30 -13.55
C ASP A 29 -17.71 -10.58 -13.53
N ILE A 30 -18.03 -11.46 -12.59
CA ILE A 30 -17.47 -12.81 -12.46
C ILE A 30 -18.56 -13.88 -12.38
N SER A 31 -19.83 -13.49 -12.59
CA SER A 31 -21.00 -14.37 -12.47
C SER A 31 -21.03 -15.47 -13.54
N PHE A 32 -20.24 -15.32 -14.60
CA PHE A 32 -20.02 -16.36 -15.61
C PHE A 32 -19.21 -17.56 -15.11
N LEU A 33 -18.52 -17.44 -13.96
CA LEU A 33 -17.82 -18.55 -13.33
C LEU A 33 -18.81 -19.43 -12.55
N ASN A 34 -18.46 -20.70 -12.39
CA ASN A 34 -19.30 -21.64 -11.65
C ASN A 34 -19.53 -21.17 -10.19
N GLU A 35 -20.79 -21.23 -9.75
CA GLU A 35 -21.22 -20.78 -8.42
C GLU A 35 -20.46 -21.47 -7.26
N GLU A 36 -20.30 -22.79 -7.33
CA GLU A 36 -19.57 -23.56 -6.33
C GLU A 36 -18.09 -23.17 -6.31
N TYR A 37 -17.49 -22.97 -7.49
CA TYR A 37 -16.13 -22.46 -7.60
C TYR A 37 -15.98 -21.10 -6.92
N LEU A 38 -16.89 -20.15 -7.18
CA LEU A 38 -16.86 -18.82 -6.58
C LEU A 38 -16.98 -18.87 -5.05
N LYS A 39 -17.93 -19.65 -4.53
CA LYS A 39 -18.16 -19.81 -3.08
C LYS A 39 -16.98 -20.45 -2.36
N ASN A 40 -16.31 -21.41 -2.99
CA ASN A 40 -15.18 -22.12 -2.40
C ASN A 40 -13.87 -21.33 -2.54
N ARG A 41 -13.55 -20.84 -3.75
CA ARG A 41 -12.29 -20.15 -4.03
C ARG A 41 -12.24 -18.76 -3.40
N PHE A 42 -13.35 -18.03 -3.43
CA PHE A 42 -13.46 -16.64 -3.00
C PHE A 42 -14.39 -16.49 -1.79
N TYR A 43 -14.45 -17.50 -0.90
CA TYR A 43 -15.34 -17.55 0.26
C TYR A 43 -15.45 -16.24 1.04
N THR A 44 -14.31 -15.61 1.37
CA THR A 44 -14.30 -14.34 2.12
C THR A 44 -14.92 -13.20 1.31
N ILE A 45 -14.62 -13.11 0.02
CA ILE A 45 -15.17 -12.08 -0.86
C ILE A 45 -16.67 -12.32 -1.08
N TYR A 46 -17.07 -13.56 -1.38
CA TYR A 46 -18.47 -13.96 -1.53
C TYR A 46 -19.30 -13.53 -0.31
N ASN A 47 -18.90 -13.93 0.89
CA ASN A 47 -19.64 -13.60 2.10
C ASN A 47 -19.66 -12.09 2.37
N LYS A 48 -18.56 -11.37 2.16
CA LYS A 48 -18.50 -9.92 2.36
C LYS A 48 -19.38 -9.15 1.38
N CYS A 49 -19.42 -9.57 0.11
CA CYS A 49 -20.30 -8.99 -0.89
C CYS A 49 -21.76 -9.32 -0.57
N LEU A 50 -22.06 -10.56 -0.16
CA LEU A 50 -23.41 -10.98 0.19
C LEU A 50 -23.95 -10.24 1.43
N GLU A 51 -23.12 -10.04 2.46
CA GLU A 51 -23.42 -9.19 3.62
C GLU A 51 -23.79 -7.75 3.22
N LYS A 52 -23.21 -7.25 2.12
CA LYS A 52 -23.49 -5.92 1.55
C LYS A 52 -24.62 -5.94 0.52
N GLY A 53 -25.29 -7.07 0.32
CA GLY A 53 -26.43 -7.23 -0.58
C GLY A 53 -26.07 -7.49 -2.04
N THR A 54 -24.86 -7.96 -2.34
CA THR A 54 -24.40 -8.31 -3.70
C THR A 54 -24.07 -9.80 -3.78
N ASP A 55 -24.86 -10.57 -4.51
CA ASP A 55 -24.57 -11.97 -4.79
C ASP A 55 -23.64 -12.10 -6.01
N ILE A 56 -22.33 -12.21 -5.78
CA ILE A 56 -21.31 -12.24 -6.84
C ILE A 56 -21.44 -13.41 -7.83
N THR A 57 -22.30 -14.38 -7.52
CA THR A 57 -22.60 -15.53 -8.38
C THR A 57 -23.72 -15.22 -9.38
N LYS A 58 -24.42 -14.09 -9.21
CA LYS A 58 -25.58 -13.68 -10.01
C LYS A 58 -25.47 -12.28 -10.57
N GLU A 59 -24.77 -11.38 -9.88
CA GLU A 59 -24.69 -9.97 -10.28
C GLU A 59 -23.26 -9.42 -10.17
N PRO A 60 -22.90 -8.43 -11.01
CA PRO A 60 -21.57 -7.81 -10.98
C PRO A 60 -21.29 -7.00 -9.72
N ILE A 61 -20.00 -6.91 -9.33
CA ILE A 61 -19.52 -6.16 -8.17
C ILE A 61 -19.16 -4.73 -8.58
N LYS A 62 -19.56 -3.73 -7.81
CA LYS A 62 -19.08 -2.36 -7.98
C LYS A 62 -17.64 -2.24 -7.47
N VAL A 63 -16.72 -1.83 -8.34
CA VAL A 63 -15.30 -1.67 -8.01
C VAL A 63 -14.76 -0.33 -8.50
N SER A 64 -13.74 0.17 -7.81
CA SER A 64 -12.97 1.36 -8.19
C SER A 64 -11.50 1.16 -7.81
N PRO A 65 -10.56 1.86 -8.47
CA PRO A 65 -9.16 1.85 -8.06
C PRO A 65 -9.01 2.53 -6.69
N ALA A 66 -8.13 1.99 -5.84
CA ALA A 66 -7.85 2.52 -4.52
C ALA A 66 -6.33 2.60 -4.27
N GLN A 67 -5.91 3.50 -3.38
CA GLN A 67 -4.53 3.51 -2.89
C GLN A 67 -4.27 2.19 -2.17
N HIS A 68 -3.18 1.51 -2.55
CA HIS A 68 -2.89 0.16 -2.06
C HIS A 68 -1.50 -0.02 -1.46
N TYR A 69 -0.51 0.75 -1.92
CA TYR A 69 0.87 0.60 -1.48
C TYR A 69 1.69 1.88 -1.69
N PHE A 70 2.59 2.19 -0.76
CA PHE A 70 3.59 3.25 -0.91
C PHE A 70 4.93 2.67 -1.39
N MET A 71 5.31 2.97 -2.64
CA MET A 71 6.63 2.61 -3.18
C MET A 71 7.76 3.51 -2.65
N GLY A 72 7.40 4.71 -2.17
CA GLY A 72 8.34 5.67 -1.61
C GLY A 72 8.78 5.31 -0.19
N GLY A 73 9.12 6.33 0.60
CA GLY A 73 9.54 6.16 1.99
C GLY A 73 10.99 6.54 2.22
N ILE A 74 11.55 6.11 3.35
CA ILE A 74 12.90 6.45 3.76
C ILE A 74 13.90 5.70 2.87
N LYS A 75 14.72 6.44 2.12
CA LYS A 75 15.75 5.84 1.28
C LYS A 75 16.74 5.03 2.12
N VAL A 76 16.96 3.79 1.73
CA VAL A 76 17.93 2.90 2.38
C VAL A 76 18.91 2.26 1.41
N ASP A 77 20.03 1.78 1.93
CA ASP A 77 20.95 0.90 1.20
C ASP A 77 20.47 -0.57 1.20
N LEU A 78 21.28 -1.47 0.62
CA LEU A 78 20.96 -2.90 0.54
C LEU A 78 20.92 -3.64 1.89
N ASN A 79 21.37 -2.97 2.96
CA ASN A 79 21.35 -3.43 4.35
C ASN A 79 20.32 -2.67 5.20
N SER A 80 19.37 -1.97 4.58
CA SER A 80 18.34 -1.16 5.24
C SER A 80 18.84 0.05 6.01
N LYS A 81 20.09 0.49 5.79
CA LYS A 81 20.63 1.68 6.45
C LYS A 81 20.12 2.94 5.76
N THR A 82 19.65 3.88 6.57
CA THR A 82 19.34 5.23 6.10
C THR A 82 20.62 6.05 5.92
N SER A 83 20.50 7.30 5.44
CA SER A 83 21.61 8.25 5.45
C SER A 83 22.07 8.66 6.86
N MET A 84 21.23 8.42 7.88
CA MET A 84 21.57 8.68 9.28
C MET A 84 22.25 7.47 9.90
N LYS A 85 23.34 7.72 10.65
CA LYS A 85 24.06 6.67 11.36
C LYS A 85 23.14 5.99 12.38
N ASN A 86 23.22 4.66 12.43
CA ASN A 86 22.46 3.81 13.36
C ASN A 86 20.93 3.90 13.23
N LEU A 87 20.42 4.47 12.13
CA LEU A 87 19.00 4.49 11.81
C LEU A 87 18.73 3.61 10.59
N TYR A 88 17.72 2.75 10.72
CA TYR A 88 17.32 1.77 9.72
C TYR A 88 15.83 1.93 9.41
N ALA A 89 15.44 1.59 8.18
CA ALA A 89 14.04 1.50 7.79
C ALA A 89 13.82 0.21 6.97
N VAL A 90 12.66 -0.42 7.16
CA VAL A 90 12.33 -1.71 6.54
C VAL A 90 10.85 -1.74 6.12
N GLY A 91 10.52 -2.60 5.15
CA GLY A 91 9.16 -2.75 4.65
C GLY A 91 8.64 -1.50 3.94
N GLU A 92 7.33 -1.28 3.98
CA GLU A 92 6.65 -0.18 3.27
C GLU A 92 7.06 1.22 3.75
N THR A 93 7.67 1.35 4.93
CA THR A 93 8.26 2.61 5.40
C THR A 93 9.57 2.96 4.65
N ALA A 94 10.21 1.98 4.02
CA ALA A 94 11.49 2.13 3.36
C ALA A 94 11.36 2.20 1.84
N CYS A 95 12.20 3.04 1.23
CA CYS A 95 12.47 3.01 -0.19
C CYS A 95 13.77 2.22 -0.42
N THR A 96 13.61 0.90 -0.59
CA THR A 96 14.72 -0.05 -0.85
C THR A 96 15.22 -0.02 -2.29
N GLY A 97 14.45 0.60 -3.19
CA GLY A 97 14.73 0.67 -4.63
C GLY A 97 14.34 -0.58 -5.43
N ILE A 98 13.96 -1.69 -4.79
CA ILE A 98 13.59 -2.93 -5.50
C ILE A 98 12.28 -2.79 -6.26
N HIS A 99 11.37 -1.95 -5.78
CA HIS A 99 10.04 -1.78 -6.38
C HIS A 99 10.02 -0.81 -7.57
N GLY A 100 11.07 -0.01 -7.78
CA GLY A 100 11.07 1.04 -8.78
C GLY A 100 9.82 1.94 -8.65
N ALA A 101 9.19 2.27 -9.78
CA ALA A 101 7.92 3.02 -9.80
C ALA A 101 6.68 2.12 -9.64
N ASN A 102 6.78 0.85 -10.02
CA ASN A 102 5.66 -0.09 -10.06
C ASN A 102 6.06 -1.39 -9.36
N ARG A 103 5.54 -1.60 -8.15
CA ARG A 103 5.76 -2.83 -7.40
C ARG A 103 5.12 -4.03 -8.11
N LEU A 104 5.89 -5.08 -8.35
CA LEU A 104 5.36 -6.40 -8.72
C LEU A 104 4.58 -7.03 -7.56
N ALA A 105 3.44 -7.65 -7.88
CA ALA A 105 2.55 -8.28 -6.92
C ALA A 105 3.30 -9.28 -6.01
N SER A 106 2.86 -9.39 -4.75
CA SER A 106 3.39 -10.33 -3.74
C SER A 106 4.82 -10.12 -3.24
N ASN A 107 5.54 -9.09 -3.73
CA ASN A 107 6.93 -8.88 -3.30
C ASN A 107 7.14 -8.05 -2.03
N SER A 108 6.15 -7.33 -1.48
CA SER A 108 6.37 -6.47 -0.30
C SER A 108 6.65 -7.24 0.98
N LEU A 109 5.96 -8.37 1.20
CA LEU A 109 6.19 -9.19 2.39
C LEU A 109 7.60 -9.80 2.36
N LEU A 110 8.03 -10.26 1.19
CA LEU A 110 9.38 -10.79 1.01
C LEU A 110 10.44 -9.69 1.15
N GLU A 111 10.17 -8.50 0.60
CA GLU A 111 11.04 -7.34 0.76
C GLU A 111 11.20 -6.98 2.25
N GLY A 112 10.09 -6.82 2.98
CA GLY A 112 10.10 -6.59 4.42
C GLY A 112 10.89 -7.66 5.19
N LEU A 113 10.71 -8.95 4.88
CA LEU A 113 11.42 -10.05 5.53
C LEU A 113 12.93 -10.03 5.25
N VAL A 114 13.33 -9.82 3.99
CA VAL A 114 14.75 -9.82 3.60
C VAL A 114 15.48 -8.62 4.19
N PHE A 115 14.89 -7.43 4.07
CA PHE A 115 15.51 -6.19 4.53
C PHE A 115 15.56 -6.11 6.06
N SER A 116 14.50 -6.55 6.76
CA SER A 116 14.54 -6.65 8.23
C SER A 116 15.59 -7.62 8.73
N LYS A 117 15.77 -8.78 8.09
CA LYS A 117 16.84 -9.72 8.45
C LYS A 117 18.23 -9.10 8.29
N ARG A 118 18.48 -8.41 7.17
CA ARG A 118 19.78 -7.74 6.92
C ARG A 118 20.02 -6.60 7.90
N ALA A 119 19.00 -5.79 8.18
CA ALA A 119 19.06 -4.74 9.19
C ALA A 119 19.45 -5.31 10.55
N ALA A 120 18.76 -6.37 10.99
CA ALA A 120 19.00 -7.01 12.27
C ALA A 120 20.42 -7.60 12.38
N GLN A 121 20.91 -8.24 11.31
CA GLN A 121 22.29 -8.74 11.25
C GLN A 121 23.29 -7.60 11.41
N ASN A 122 23.10 -6.50 10.67
CA ASN A 122 24.01 -5.37 10.75
C ASN A 122 23.96 -4.67 12.11
N ILE A 123 22.78 -4.52 12.71
CA ILE A 123 22.61 -3.99 14.05
C ILE A 123 23.39 -4.86 15.05
N ASN A 124 23.18 -6.18 15.05
CA ASN A 124 23.84 -7.08 15.99
C ASN A 124 25.38 -7.07 15.85
N GLU A 125 25.91 -6.90 14.64
CA GLU A 125 27.35 -6.80 14.40
C GLU A 125 27.98 -5.49 14.89
N ASN A 126 27.18 -4.43 15.06
CA ASN A 126 27.67 -3.07 15.30
C ASN A 126 27.15 -2.42 16.57
N VAL A 127 26.17 -3.02 17.25
CA VAL A 127 25.52 -2.44 18.45
C VAL A 127 26.51 -2.17 19.58
N ASP A 128 27.48 -3.06 19.76
CA ASP A 128 28.50 -2.93 20.80
C ASP A 128 29.67 -2.01 20.40
N LYS A 129 29.68 -1.51 19.15
CA LYS A 129 30.82 -0.76 18.58
C LYS A 129 30.65 0.75 18.60
N PHE A 130 29.51 1.28 19.06
CA PHE A 130 29.28 2.73 19.11
C PHE A 130 28.94 3.21 20.52
N ASN A 131 29.39 4.42 20.83
CA ASN A 131 29.07 5.06 22.09
C ASN A 131 27.68 5.69 22.02
N LEU A 132 26.79 5.28 22.92
CA LEU A 132 25.49 5.90 23.10
C LEU A 132 25.69 7.32 23.63
N THR A 133 25.38 8.30 22.79
CA THR A 133 25.27 9.69 23.22
C THR A 133 23.83 9.95 23.59
N LYS A 134 23.56 10.12 24.89
CA LYS A 134 22.28 10.62 25.33
C LYS A 134 22.27 12.13 25.08
N VAL A 135 21.33 12.57 24.26
CA VAL A 135 21.05 13.99 24.05
C VAL A 135 19.74 14.27 24.76
N ASP A 136 19.76 15.19 25.71
CA ASP A 136 18.53 15.72 26.29
C ASP A 136 17.89 16.63 25.25
N ILE A 137 16.63 16.34 24.94
CA ILE A 137 15.84 17.10 23.97
C ILE A 137 14.95 18.02 24.78
N ASP A 138 15.16 19.33 24.66
CA ASP A 138 14.24 20.33 25.18
C ASP A 138 12.91 20.14 24.44
N GLU A 139 11.89 19.67 25.18
CA GLU A 139 10.49 19.39 24.80
C GLU A 139 10.16 19.29 23.29
N MET A 140 9.57 18.17 22.86
CA MET A 140 9.00 18.10 21.52
C MET A 140 7.95 19.21 21.33
N TYR A 141 8.29 20.22 20.51
CA TYR A 141 7.46 21.39 20.24
C TYR A 141 6.11 21.08 19.55
N THR A 142 5.87 19.81 19.20
CA THR A 142 4.69 19.35 18.47
C THR A 142 4.23 18.04 19.07
N SER A 143 2.95 17.98 19.39
CA SER A 143 2.32 16.76 19.89
C SER A 143 2.26 15.69 18.81
N ARG A 144 2.18 14.44 19.23
CA ARG A 144 1.98 13.32 18.31
C ARG A 144 0.70 13.49 17.48
N GLU A 145 -0.36 14.00 18.09
CA GLU A 145 -1.66 14.22 17.46
C GLU A 145 -1.57 15.26 16.33
N GLU A 146 -0.83 16.35 16.56
CA GLU A 146 -0.57 17.37 15.53
C GLU A 146 0.21 16.79 14.34
N ILE A 147 1.23 15.96 14.60
CA ILE A 147 2.01 15.30 13.54
C ILE A 147 1.14 14.31 12.75
N GLU A 148 0.29 13.53 13.43
CA GLU A 148 -0.62 12.59 12.79
C GLU A 148 -1.65 13.30 11.89
N GLU A 149 -2.19 14.43 12.36
CA GLU A 149 -3.13 15.24 11.58
C GLU A 149 -2.44 15.91 10.38
N GLU A 150 -1.23 16.44 10.56
CA GLU A 150 -0.45 16.99 9.45
C GLU A 150 -0.15 15.92 8.39
N ASN A 151 0.32 14.74 8.81
CA ASN A 151 0.60 13.63 7.92
C ASN A 151 -0.65 13.17 7.16
N ARG A 152 -1.78 13.05 7.86
CA ARG A 152 -3.08 12.75 7.23
C ARG A 152 -3.39 13.77 6.15
N ARG A 153 -3.28 15.07 6.46
CA ARG A 153 -3.56 16.15 5.52
C ARG A 153 -2.67 16.07 4.28
N ILE A 154 -1.37 15.84 4.47
CA ILE A 154 -0.40 15.69 3.36
C ILE A 154 -0.81 14.52 2.45
N VAL A 155 -1.12 13.36 3.02
CA VAL A 155 -1.52 12.16 2.25
C VAL A 155 -2.84 12.40 1.52
N VAL A 156 -3.85 12.96 2.19
CA VAL A 156 -5.15 13.27 1.59
C VAL A 156 -5.00 14.23 0.41
N ASN A 157 -4.21 15.29 0.57
CA ASN A 157 -3.98 16.27 -0.50
C ASN A 157 -3.26 15.63 -1.68
N ALA A 158 -2.22 14.81 -1.44
CA ALA A 158 -1.52 14.11 -2.50
C ALA A 158 -2.45 13.15 -3.29
N ILE A 159 -3.39 12.48 -2.62
CA ILE A 159 -4.40 11.64 -3.27
C ILE A 159 -5.34 12.49 -4.13
N LYS A 160 -5.84 13.61 -3.60
CA LYS A 160 -6.73 14.53 -4.32
C LYS A 160 -6.06 15.16 -5.54
N ASP A 161 -4.80 15.56 -5.43
CA ASP A 161 -4.01 16.13 -6.54
C ASP A 161 -3.84 15.14 -7.71
N LYS A 162 -3.90 13.84 -7.42
CA LYS A 162 -3.89 12.77 -8.42
C LYS A 162 -5.29 12.39 -8.92
N GLY A 163 -6.32 13.13 -8.52
CA GLY A 163 -7.72 12.88 -8.89
C GLY A 163 -8.38 11.75 -8.11
N GLY A 164 -7.75 11.26 -7.03
CA GLY A 164 -8.35 10.29 -6.12
C GLY A 164 -9.41 10.95 -5.22
N VAL A 165 -10.33 10.13 -4.72
CA VAL A 165 -11.37 10.52 -3.76
C VAL A 165 -11.06 9.82 -2.44
N ILE A 166 -11.37 10.49 -1.33
CA ILE A 166 -11.31 9.88 0.00
C ILE A 166 -12.75 9.70 0.43
N ASP A 167 -13.12 8.45 0.74
CA ASP A 167 -14.43 8.14 1.32
C ASP A 167 -14.49 8.74 2.74
N ASP A 168 -15.63 9.36 3.07
CA ASP A 168 -15.91 9.94 4.39
C ASP A 168 -16.09 8.87 5.49
#